data_AF-A0A2G0WW82-F1
#
_entry.id   AF-A0A2G0WW82-F1
#
_cell.length_a   1.000
_cell.length_b   1.000
_cell.length_c   1.000
_cell.angle_alpha   90.00
_cell.angle_beta   90.00
_cell.angle_gamma   90.00
#
_symmetry.space_group_name_H-M   'P 1'
#
loop_
_entity.id
_entity.type
_entity.pdbx_description
1 polymer ?
#
loop_
_entity_poly.entity_id
_entity_poly.type
_entity_poly.pdbx_seq_one_letter_code
_entity_poly.pdbx_strand_id
1 'polypeptide(L)'
;MNTSLNLVGAALLLASASSAFATSSVELTVKGTITPSACTPSLPGAVDFGKISAKDLTPDNHTVLEVKTLQLTVSCEAPTLFAIHPVDNRVGTSTRSGAYGLGLVDGTTEKLGRYFLSLRNPMADIPSTLLGQYTTDRWSPVDEDEAIIPGMLVAFGSLDAQIGWLPHPLQNAAAEFVFNTAIAPANDLTLTNDVALDGSATLELKYL
;
A
#
# COMPACT_ATOMS: atom_id res chain seq x y z
N MET A 1 -51.88 -52.92 -62.10
CA MET A 1 -52.26 -51.76 -62.93
C MET A 1 -51.48 -50.57 -62.42
N ASN A 2 -50.24 -50.44 -62.90
CA ASN A 2 -49.79 -49.49 -63.94
C ASN A 2 -49.58 -48.12 -63.27
N THR A 3 -48.38 -47.52 -63.30
CA THR A 3 -47.81 -47.01 -64.55
C THR A 3 -46.31 -46.69 -64.45
N SER A 4 -45.59 -47.06 -65.52
CA SER A 4 -44.54 -46.32 -66.27
C SER A 4 -43.22 -45.86 -65.62
N LEU A 5 -42.16 -45.59 -66.37
CA LEU A 5 -41.51 -46.15 -67.56
C LEU A 5 -40.27 -45.24 -67.74
N ASN A 6 -39.08 -45.83 -67.90
CA ASN A 6 -37.88 -45.33 -68.58
C ASN A 6 -37.27 -43.95 -68.20
N LEU A 7 -35.95 -43.93 -67.96
CA LEU A 7 -35.01 -43.35 -68.94
C LEU A 7 -33.56 -43.75 -68.64
N VAL A 8 -32.85 -44.09 -69.72
CA VAL A 8 -31.44 -44.47 -69.79
C VAL A 8 -30.54 -43.22 -69.83
N GLY A 9 -29.37 -43.31 -69.19
CA GLY A 9 -28.13 -42.80 -69.78
C GLY A 9 -27.43 -41.64 -69.05
N ALA A 10 -26.21 -41.89 -68.60
CA ALA A 10 -24.98 -41.18 -68.97
C ALA A 10 -23.88 -41.48 -67.94
N ALA A 11 -22.86 -42.24 -68.35
CA ALA A 11 -21.60 -42.34 -67.62
C ALA A 11 -20.76 -41.09 -67.92
N LEU A 12 -20.43 -40.29 -66.91
CA LEU A 12 -19.37 -39.29 -66.98
C LEU A 12 -18.33 -39.58 -65.89
N LEU A 13 -17.11 -39.80 -66.37
CA LEU A 13 -15.89 -40.06 -65.62
C LEU A 13 -15.23 -38.74 -65.16
N LEU A 14 -14.57 -38.83 -64.01
CA LEU A 14 -13.38 -38.08 -63.57
C LEU A 14 -13.55 -36.61 -63.17
N ALA A 15 -13.36 -36.34 -61.87
CA ALA A 15 -12.37 -35.37 -61.39
C ALA A 15 -12.12 -35.58 -59.90
N SER A 16 -10.91 -36.00 -59.56
CA SER A 16 -10.34 -35.98 -58.22
C SER A 16 -10.22 -34.53 -57.74
N ALA A 17 -11.17 -34.08 -56.91
CA ALA A 17 -10.99 -32.87 -56.12
C ALA A 17 -10.42 -33.28 -54.76
N SER A 18 -9.12 -33.10 -54.58
CA SER A 18 -8.52 -33.03 -53.25
C SER A 18 -9.11 -31.79 -52.57
N SER A 19 -10.15 -31.97 -51.75
CA SER A 19 -10.64 -30.92 -50.87
C SER A 19 -9.60 -30.69 -49.77
N ALA A 20 -8.62 -29.83 -50.06
CA ALA A 20 -7.83 -29.19 -49.04
C ALA A 20 -8.76 -28.24 -48.28
N PHE A 21 -9.33 -28.71 -47.18
CA PHE A 21 -10.02 -27.83 -46.24
C PHE A 21 -8.96 -26.97 -45.55
N ALA A 22 -8.76 -25.75 -46.05
CA ALA A 22 -8.06 -24.73 -45.29
C ALA A 22 -8.92 -24.42 -44.06
N THR A 23 -8.45 -24.83 -42.89
CA THR A 23 -9.04 -24.38 -41.63
C THR A 23 -8.62 -22.92 -41.45
N SER A 24 -9.56 -22.00 -41.61
CA SER A 24 -9.35 -20.58 -41.32
C SER A 24 -9.78 -20.33 -39.88
N SER A 25 -8.88 -20.57 -38.93
CA SER A 25 -9.08 -20.19 -37.53
C SER A 25 -8.52 -18.80 -37.28
N VAL A 26 -9.30 -17.94 -36.64
CA VAL A 26 -8.85 -16.65 -36.11
C VAL A 26 -8.79 -16.75 -34.60
N GLU A 27 -7.64 -16.42 -34.02
CA GLU A 27 -7.46 -16.35 -32.58
C GLU A 27 -8.12 -15.09 -32.02
N LEU A 28 -9.14 -15.25 -31.18
CA LEU A 28 -9.75 -14.17 -30.42
C LEU A 28 -9.20 -14.21 -28.99
N THR A 29 -8.32 -13.27 -28.67
CA THR A 29 -7.81 -13.11 -27.32
C THR A 29 -8.64 -12.06 -26.57
N VAL A 30 -9.44 -12.50 -25.60
CA VAL A 30 -10.15 -11.60 -24.68
C VAL A 30 -9.25 -11.36 -23.47
N LYS A 31 -8.75 -10.13 -23.31
CA LYS A 31 -8.02 -9.68 -22.11
C LYS A 31 -8.88 -8.66 -21.36
N GLY A 32 -8.96 -8.83 -20.05
CA GLY A 32 -9.55 -7.86 -19.15
C GLY A 32 -8.98 -8.05 -17.75
N THR A 33 -8.84 -6.96 -17.02
CA THR A 33 -8.52 -6.97 -15.58
C THR A 33 -9.73 -6.41 -14.86
N ILE A 34 -10.29 -7.18 -13.93
CA ILE A 34 -11.35 -6.71 -13.03
C ILE A 34 -10.64 -6.27 -11.75
N THR A 35 -10.58 -4.97 -11.47
CA THR A 35 -10.14 -4.45 -10.17
C THR A 35 -11.35 -4.45 -9.24
N PRO A 36 -11.39 -5.30 -8.20
CA PRO A 36 -12.46 -5.26 -7.21
C PRO A 36 -12.40 -3.92 -6.46
N SER A 37 -13.54 -3.26 -6.31
CA SER A 37 -13.80 -2.10 -5.42
C SER A 37 -12.56 -1.26 -5.09
N ALA A 38 -12.25 -0.30 -5.97
CA ALA A 38 -11.07 0.54 -5.80
C ALA A 38 -11.21 1.39 -4.53
N CYS A 39 -10.41 1.08 -3.51
CA CYS A 39 -10.21 1.97 -2.37
C CYS A 39 -9.22 3.06 -2.76
N THR A 40 -9.57 4.31 -2.48
CA THR A 40 -8.70 5.47 -2.70
C THR A 40 -8.22 6.00 -1.34
N PRO A 41 -6.93 5.85 -1.00
CA PRO A 41 -6.36 6.48 0.17
C PRO A 41 -6.09 7.96 -0.13
N SER A 42 -6.27 8.82 0.87
CA SER A 42 -5.96 10.24 0.80
C SER A 42 -5.27 10.69 2.09
N LEU A 43 -4.09 11.27 1.94
CA LEU A 43 -3.29 11.87 3.01
C LEU A 43 -2.70 13.20 2.48
N PRO A 44 -2.70 14.29 3.26
CA PRO A 44 -1.97 15.50 2.88
C PRO A 44 -0.49 15.16 2.66
N GLY A 45 0.03 15.40 1.45
CA GLY A 45 1.28 14.80 0.97
C GLY A 45 2.59 15.34 1.57
N ALA A 46 2.54 16.22 2.59
CA ALA A 46 3.75 16.77 3.19
C ALA A 46 3.57 17.15 4.67
N VAL A 47 4.60 16.81 5.46
CA VAL A 47 4.80 17.31 6.82
C VAL A 47 5.96 18.29 6.78
N ASP A 48 5.69 19.57 7.04
CA ASP A 48 6.71 20.62 7.06
C ASP A 48 7.04 21.04 8.50
N PHE A 49 8.33 21.02 8.82
CA PHE A 49 8.87 21.47 10.10
C PHE A 49 9.47 22.88 10.02
N GLY A 50 9.46 23.50 8.83
CA GLY A 50 10.07 24.79 8.57
C GLY A 50 11.59 24.74 8.66
N LYS A 51 12.18 25.92 8.90
CA LYS A 51 13.63 26.05 9.11
C LYS A 51 13.98 25.84 10.57
N ILE A 52 14.90 24.93 10.82
CA ILE A 52 15.44 24.65 12.15
C ILE A 52 16.90 25.11 12.16
N SER A 53 17.25 25.97 13.12
CA SER A 53 18.62 26.43 13.28
C SER A 53 19.47 25.32 13.89
N ALA A 54 20.67 25.09 13.35
CA ALA A 54 21.62 24.14 13.94
C ALA A 54 21.98 24.47 15.40
N LYS A 55 21.84 25.74 15.81
CA LYS A 55 22.07 26.19 17.19
C LYS A 55 20.98 25.77 18.17
N ASP A 56 19.78 25.46 17.66
CA ASP A 56 18.65 25.02 18.47
C ASP A 56 18.66 23.49 18.67
N LEU A 57 19.60 22.80 18.02
CA LEU A 57 19.80 21.36 18.18
C LEU A 57 20.58 21.06 19.45
N THR A 58 20.25 19.92 20.05
CA THR A 58 20.90 19.38 21.24
C THR A 58 22.23 18.72 20.85
N PRO A 59 23.36 19.08 21.50
CA PRO A 59 24.69 18.58 21.10
C PRO A 59 24.85 17.07 21.21
N ASP A 60 24.39 16.48 22.33
CA ASP A 60 24.69 15.09 22.71
C ASP A 60 23.44 14.19 22.79
N ASN A 61 22.26 14.72 22.46
CA ASN A 61 20.99 13.99 22.48
C ASN A 61 20.19 14.26 21.21
N HIS A 62 19.18 13.43 20.95
CA HIS A 62 18.22 13.71 19.87
C HIS A 62 17.40 14.95 20.17
N THR A 63 17.27 15.83 19.18
CA THR A 63 16.36 16.98 19.25
C THR A 63 14.99 16.55 18.78
N VAL A 64 14.03 16.45 19.70
CA VAL A 64 12.64 16.12 19.38
C VAL A 64 11.95 17.36 18.80
N LEU A 65 11.33 17.18 17.63
CA LEU A 65 10.56 18.24 16.96
C LEU A 65 9.11 18.22 17.41
N GLU A 66 8.37 19.28 17.04
CA GLU A 66 6.92 19.34 17.26
C GLU A 66 6.21 18.13 16.67
N VAL A 67 5.28 17.53 17.40
CA VAL A 67 4.47 16.42 16.88
C VAL A 67 3.54 16.95 15.79
N LYS A 68 3.62 16.36 14.59
CA LYS A 68 2.73 16.69 13.47
C LYS A 68 1.68 15.61 13.31
N THR A 69 0.45 15.99 13.00
CA THR A 69 -0.66 15.07 12.80
C THR A 69 -1.30 15.32 11.45
N LEU A 70 -1.53 14.26 10.68
CA LEU A 70 -2.23 14.28 9.39
C LEU A 70 -3.43 13.35 9.44
N GLN A 71 -4.51 13.73 8.75
CA GLN A 71 -5.69 12.86 8.61
C GLN A 71 -5.50 11.93 7.40
N LEU A 72 -5.43 10.62 7.64
CA LEU A 72 -5.64 9.63 6.58
C LEU A 72 -7.15 9.41 6.42
N THR A 73 -7.60 9.35 5.18
CA THR A 73 -8.90 8.78 4.82
C THR A 73 -8.73 7.69 3.76
N VAL A 74 -9.61 6.70 3.79
CA VAL A 74 -9.71 5.64 2.78
C VAL A 74 -11.19 5.51 2.42
N SER A 75 -11.51 5.70 1.14
CA SER A 75 -12.88 5.54 0.62
C SER A 75 -12.90 4.50 -0.49
N CYS A 76 -13.78 3.52 -0.36
CA CYS A 76 -13.96 2.41 -1.28
C CYS A 76 -15.33 2.49 -1.96
N GLU A 77 -15.45 1.92 -3.15
CA GLU A 77 -16.73 1.88 -3.90
C GLU A 77 -17.77 0.95 -3.25
N ALA A 78 -17.31 -0.03 -2.46
CA ALA A 78 -18.13 -0.97 -1.70
C ALA A 78 -17.38 -1.41 -0.43
N PRO A 79 -18.06 -2.03 0.56
CA PRO A 79 -17.39 -2.61 1.72
C PRO A 79 -16.27 -3.57 1.31
N THR A 80 -15.03 -3.22 1.66
CA THR A 80 -13.82 -3.89 1.19
C THR A 80 -12.88 -4.20 2.35
N LEU A 81 -12.31 -5.41 2.36
CA LEU A 81 -11.34 -5.82 3.36
C LEU A 81 -9.94 -5.35 2.93
N PHE A 82 -9.30 -4.50 3.73
CA PHE A 82 -7.99 -3.95 3.41
C PHE A 82 -7.12 -3.73 4.66
N ALA A 83 -5.82 -3.61 4.43
CA ALA A 83 -4.82 -3.15 5.37
C ALA A 83 -3.96 -2.05 4.74
N ILE A 84 -3.43 -1.18 5.58
CA ILE A 84 -2.41 -0.20 5.27
C ILE A 84 -1.05 -0.86 5.49
N HIS A 85 -0.18 -0.76 4.48
CA HIS A 85 1.19 -1.23 4.51
C HIS A 85 2.13 -0.02 4.32
N PRO A 86 2.68 0.53 5.42
CA PRO A 86 3.63 1.62 5.33
C PRO A 86 5.01 1.10 4.97
N VAL A 87 5.62 1.74 3.97
CA VAL A 87 6.96 1.42 3.45
C VAL A 87 7.85 2.65 3.65
N ASP A 88 9.00 2.48 4.29
CA ASP A 88 10.02 3.52 4.36
C ASP A 88 10.76 3.61 3.02
N ASN A 89 10.71 4.76 2.34
CA ASN A 89 11.42 4.98 1.08
C ASN A 89 12.90 5.37 1.32
N ARG A 90 13.30 5.53 2.59
CA ARG A 90 14.64 5.94 3.03
C ARG A 90 15.29 4.90 3.95
N VAL A 91 15.03 3.62 3.67
CA VAL A 91 15.55 2.48 4.44
C VAL A 91 17.04 2.62 4.69
N GLY A 92 17.45 2.38 5.94
CA GLY A 92 18.86 2.41 6.35
C GLY A 92 19.37 3.78 6.79
N THR A 93 18.63 4.86 6.55
CA THR A 93 19.02 6.23 6.96
C THR A 93 18.53 6.62 8.36
N SER A 94 17.67 5.79 8.98
CA SER A 94 17.20 6.02 10.35
C SER A 94 18.30 5.80 11.41
N THR A 95 18.33 6.70 12.40
CA THR A 95 19.14 6.58 13.62
C THR A 95 18.64 5.51 14.62
N ARG A 96 17.45 4.94 14.41
CA ARG A 96 16.87 3.89 15.28
C ARG A 96 16.26 2.76 14.45
N SER A 97 16.57 1.52 14.83
CA SER A 97 15.92 0.34 14.23
C SER A 97 14.41 0.40 14.44
N GLY A 98 13.65 0.01 13.41
CA GLY A 98 12.19 0.04 13.43
C GLY A 98 11.56 1.45 13.35
N ALA A 99 12.34 2.46 12.97
CA ALA A 99 11.86 3.81 12.70
C ALA A 99 12.15 4.19 11.25
N TYR A 100 11.43 5.19 10.74
CA TYR A 100 11.61 5.71 9.39
C TYR A 100 12.76 6.71 9.35
N GLY A 101 13.52 6.71 8.26
CA GLY A 101 14.69 7.57 8.10
C GLY A 101 14.38 9.00 7.65
N LEU A 102 15.18 9.96 8.12
CA LEU A 102 15.13 11.37 7.66
C LEU A 102 16.20 11.69 6.60
N GLY A 103 16.81 10.67 6.00
CA GLY A 103 17.91 10.84 5.06
C GLY A 103 19.29 10.96 5.74
N LEU A 104 20.27 11.34 4.93
CA LEU A 104 21.66 11.53 5.34
C LEU A 104 22.04 12.99 5.19
N VAL A 105 23.06 13.43 5.92
CA VAL A 105 23.70 14.73 5.63
C VAL A 105 24.39 14.64 4.27
N ASP A 106 24.15 15.63 3.41
CA ASP A 106 24.62 15.64 2.02
C ASP A 106 26.11 15.36 1.89
N GLY A 107 26.46 14.37 1.07
CA GLY A 107 27.85 13.98 0.82
C GLY A 107 28.51 13.20 1.96
N THR A 108 27.76 12.76 2.97
CA THR A 108 28.27 11.98 4.11
C THR A 108 27.50 10.66 4.31
N THR A 109 27.88 9.90 5.33
CA THR A 109 27.12 8.73 5.84
C THR A 109 26.40 9.02 7.16
N GLU A 110 26.37 10.28 7.59
CA GLU A 110 25.78 10.70 8.85
C GLU A 110 24.26 10.67 8.75
N LYS A 111 23.61 9.95 9.66
CA LYS A 111 22.16 9.76 9.68
C LYS A 111 21.50 10.95 10.32
N LEU A 112 20.68 11.68 9.56
CA LEU A 112 20.13 12.96 10.01
C LEU A 112 19.16 12.81 11.19
N GLY A 113 18.48 11.68 11.30
CA GLY A 113 17.54 11.45 12.38
C GLY A 113 16.59 10.31 12.11
N ARG A 114 15.37 10.43 12.63
CA ARG A 114 14.29 9.44 12.50
C ARG A 114 12.93 10.07 12.70
N TYR A 115 11.89 9.37 12.26
CA TYR A 115 10.54 9.60 12.73
C TYR A 115 9.80 8.29 13.00
N PHE A 116 8.84 8.34 13.92
CA PHE A 116 7.85 7.29 14.13
C PHE A 116 6.51 7.73 13.57
N LEU A 117 5.81 6.77 12.99
CA LEU A 117 4.40 6.89 12.65
C LEU A 117 3.60 6.13 13.70
N SER A 118 2.55 6.74 14.24
CA SER A 118 1.51 6.03 14.98
C SER A 118 0.15 6.40 14.42
N LEU A 119 -0.84 5.56 14.70
CA LEU A 119 -2.23 5.79 14.35
C LEU A 119 -3.05 5.98 15.62
N ARG A 120 -4.03 6.88 15.58
CA ARG A 120 -5.01 7.06 16.66
C ARG A 120 -6.35 7.53 16.11
N ASN A 121 -7.36 7.60 16.97
CA ASN A 121 -8.70 8.08 16.65
C ASN A 121 -9.29 7.38 15.40
N PRO A 122 -9.36 6.03 15.35
CA PRO A 122 -9.95 5.33 14.22
C PRO A 122 -11.44 5.67 14.10
N MET A 123 -11.86 6.03 12.90
CA MET A 123 -13.25 6.29 12.52
C MET A 123 -13.58 5.46 11.29
N ALA A 124 -14.74 4.80 11.29
CA ALA A 124 -15.18 3.96 10.18
C ALA A 124 -16.70 3.85 10.15
N ASP A 125 -17.27 3.26 9.10
CA ASP A 125 -18.72 3.06 8.97
C ASP A 125 -19.32 2.23 10.12
N ILE A 126 -18.51 1.33 10.69
CA ILE A 126 -18.85 0.51 11.84
C ILE A 126 -17.79 0.66 12.94
N PRO A 127 -18.14 0.48 14.23
CA PRO A 127 -17.19 0.56 15.33
C PRO A 127 -15.96 -0.33 15.06
N SER A 128 -14.79 0.30 15.06
CA SER A 128 -13.53 -0.34 14.66
C SER A 128 -12.42 0.03 15.63
N THR A 129 -11.51 -0.91 15.87
CA THR A 129 -10.23 -0.68 16.52
C THR A 129 -9.10 -0.79 15.49
N LEU A 130 -7.94 -0.22 15.81
CA LEU A 130 -6.72 -0.41 15.03
C LEU A 130 -6.12 -1.77 15.36
N LEU A 131 -5.89 -2.56 14.32
CA LEU A 131 -5.27 -3.87 14.42
C LEU A 131 -3.93 -3.87 13.69
N GLY A 132 -2.94 -4.49 14.31
CA GLY A 132 -1.60 -4.62 13.79
C GLY A 132 -1.27 -6.07 13.54
N GLN A 133 -0.56 -6.33 12.44
CA GLN A 133 -0.04 -7.65 12.12
C GLN A 133 1.49 -7.62 12.19
N TYR A 134 2.03 -8.02 13.35
CA TYR A 134 3.48 -8.11 13.59
C TYR A 134 4.10 -9.41 13.02
N THR A 135 3.28 -10.43 12.79
CA THR A 135 3.63 -11.74 12.23
C THR A 135 2.57 -12.16 11.23
N THR A 136 2.87 -12.99 10.25
CA THR A 136 2.00 -13.29 9.08
C THR A 136 0.56 -13.73 9.41
N ASP A 137 0.32 -14.30 10.60
CA ASP A 137 -0.89 -15.10 10.83
C ASP A 137 -1.83 -14.54 11.90
N ARG A 138 -1.47 -13.43 12.59
CA ARG A 138 -2.26 -12.94 13.72
C ARG A 138 -2.35 -11.43 13.79
N TRP A 139 -3.58 -10.95 13.92
CA TRP A 139 -3.91 -9.57 14.24
C TRP A 139 -4.04 -9.39 15.75
N SER A 140 -3.57 -8.26 16.25
CA SER A 140 -3.79 -7.83 17.63
C SER A 140 -4.12 -6.34 17.65
N PRO A 141 -4.81 -5.84 18.70
CA PRO A 141 -4.98 -4.41 18.90
C PRO A 141 -3.63 -3.72 18.92
N VAL A 142 -3.59 -2.52 18.34
CA VAL A 142 -2.47 -1.58 18.44
C VAL A 142 -2.93 -0.49 19.37
N ASP A 143 -2.15 -0.22 20.42
CA ASP A 143 -2.47 0.86 21.34
C ASP A 143 -2.36 2.21 20.61
N GLU A 144 -3.14 3.19 21.04
CA GLU A 144 -2.95 4.56 20.54
C GLU A 144 -1.51 5.02 20.82
N ASP A 145 -0.91 5.68 19.83
CA ASP A 145 0.49 6.12 19.84
C ASP A 145 1.55 5.01 19.80
N GLU A 146 1.17 3.74 19.67
CA GLU A 146 2.12 2.68 19.37
C GLU A 146 2.73 2.87 17.97
N ALA A 147 4.05 2.72 17.89
CA ALA A 147 4.78 2.94 16.66
C ALA A 147 4.51 1.85 15.62
N ILE A 148 4.05 2.26 14.44
CA ILE A 148 3.86 1.42 13.27
C ILE A 148 5.19 1.31 12.54
N ILE A 149 5.85 0.17 12.74
CA ILE A 149 7.14 -0.12 12.15
C ILE A 149 7.01 -0.28 10.62
N PRO A 150 7.98 0.18 9.82
CA PRO A 150 7.97 -0.07 8.38
C PRO A 150 7.74 -1.56 8.06
N GLY A 151 6.77 -1.84 7.20
CA GLY A 151 6.38 -3.18 6.79
C GLY A 151 5.26 -3.83 7.61
N MET A 152 4.91 -3.28 8.77
CA MET A 152 3.81 -3.78 9.60
C MET A 152 2.46 -3.48 8.95
N LEU A 153 1.61 -4.49 8.73
CA LEU A 153 0.25 -4.22 8.26
C LEU A 153 -0.61 -3.67 9.40
N VAL A 154 -1.38 -2.64 9.10
CA VAL A 154 -2.37 -2.08 10.02
C VAL A 154 -3.74 -2.09 9.35
N ALA A 155 -4.76 -2.55 10.05
CA ALA A 155 -6.12 -2.64 9.54
C ALA A 155 -7.12 -2.13 10.57
N PHE A 156 -8.37 -1.98 10.13
CA PHE A 156 -9.50 -1.67 10.99
C PHE A 156 -10.30 -2.95 11.22
N GLY A 157 -10.65 -3.23 12.47
CA GLY A 157 -11.32 -4.49 12.79
C GLY A 157 -11.99 -4.49 14.14
N SER A 158 -12.41 -5.68 14.56
CA SER A 158 -13.08 -5.92 15.83
C SER A 158 -12.75 -7.30 16.38
N LEU A 159 -13.17 -7.57 17.63
CA LEU A 159 -12.99 -8.86 18.26
C LEU A 159 -14.12 -9.79 17.85
N ASP A 160 -13.78 -10.86 17.13
CA ASP A 160 -14.68 -12.00 16.94
C ASP A 160 -14.56 -12.96 18.14
N ALA A 161 -15.70 -13.46 18.63
CA ALA A 161 -15.75 -14.28 19.83
C ALA A 161 -15.13 -15.69 19.66
N GLN A 162 -15.02 -16.19 18.43
CA GLN A 162 -14.49 -17.52 18.14
C GLN A 162 -13.08 -17.48 17.56
N ILE A 163 -12.78 -16.49 16.73
CA ILE A 163 -11.52 -16.41 15.98
C ILE A 163 -10.54 -15.43 16.64
N GLY A 164 -11.03 -14.44 17.38
CA GLY A 164 -10.23 -13.37 17.97
C GLY A 164 -10.24 -12.09 17.12
N TRP A 165 -9.20 -11.27 17.24
CA TRP A 165 -9.13 -10.00 16.54
C TRP A 165 -8.93 -10.21 15.04
N LEU A 166 -9.80 -9.60 14.23
CA LEU A 166 -9.76 -9.70 12.78
C LEU A 166 -10.16 -8.37 12.11
N PRO A 167 -9.53 -8.04 10.97
CA PRO A 167 -10.02 -6.98 10.11
C PRO A 167 -11.42 -7.29 9.58
N HIS A 168 -12.19 -6.25 9.28
CA HIS A 168 -13.51 -6.37 8.66
C HIS A 168 -13.69 -5.44 7.45
N PRO A 169 -14.60 -5.75 6.51
CA PRO A 169 -14.77 -4.92 5.33
C PRO A 169 -15.34 -3.54 5.67
N LEU A 170 -14.74 -2.49 5.12
CA LEU A 170 -15.18 -1.09 5.30
C LEU A 170 -15.36 -0.39 3.96
N GLN A 171 -16.28 0.56 3.91
CA GLN A 171 -16.42 1.45 2.76
C GLN A 171 -15.69 2.77 2.99
N ASN A 172 -15.74 3.31 4.21
CA ASN A 172 -15.02 4.48 4.65
C ASN A 172 -14.26 4.19 5.93
N ALA A 173 -13.00 4.59 5.96
CA ALA A 173 -12.17 4.59 7.15
C ALA A 173 -11.35 5.87 7.22
N ALA A 174 -11.05 6.32 8.43
CA ALA A 174 -10.18 7.44 8.69
C ALA A 174 -9.42 7.20 10.00
N ALA A 175 -8.20 7.71 10.08
CA ALA A 175 -7.42 7.73 11.30
C ALA A 175 -6.41 8.87 11.24
N GLU A 176 -5.93 9.31 12.40
CA GLU A 176 -4.86 10.30 12.49
C GLU A 176 -3.51 9.61 12.42
N PHE A 177 -2.67 10.01 11.47
CA PHE A 177 -1.24 9.69 11.44
C PHE A 177 -0.48 10.71 12.27
N VAL A 178 0.19 10.26 13.31
CA VAL A 178 0.98 11.08 14.21
C VAL A 178 2.47 10.85 13.94
N PHE A 179 3.18 11.93 13.66
CA PHE A 179 4.59 11.94 13.31
C PHE A 179 5.40 12.43 14.50
N ASN A 180 6.15 11.52 15.11
CA ASN A 180 7.10 11.83 16.18
C ASN A 180 8.51 11.86 15.61
N THR A 181 9.02 13.07 15.35
CA THR A 181 10.25 13.28 14.59
C THR A 181 11.38 13.74 15.51
N ALA A 182 12.60 13.23 15.28
CA ALA A 182 13.77 13.67 16.01
C ALA A 182 15.02 13.71 15.14
N ILE A 183 15.79 14.80 15.28
CA ILE A 183 17.10 15.00 14.62
C ILE A 183 18.19 14.39 15.51
N ALA A 184 19.23 13.83 14.89
CA ALA A 184 20.39 13.27 15.58
C ALA A 184 21.13 14.33 16.43
N PRO A 185 21.95 13.91 17.42
CA PRO A 185 22.79 14.83 18.17
C PRO A 185 23.60 15.72 17.24
N ALA A 186 23.66 17.03 17.51
CA ALA A 186 24.34 17.97 16.62
C ALA A 186 25.84 17.66 16.47
N ASN A 187 26.46 17.07 17.50
CA ASN A 187 27.88 16.68 17.45
C ASN A 187 28.15 15.48 16.53
N ASP A 188 27.12 14.73 16.14
CA ASP A 188 27.21 13.61 15.20
C ASP A 188 26.98 14.05 13.74
N LEU A 189 26.70 15.34 13.50
CA LEU A 189 26.26 15.88 12.22
C LEU A 189 27.16 17.03 11.73
N THR A 190 27.60 16.93 10.47
CA THR A 190 28.35 17.97 9.77
C THR A 190 27.39 19.00 9.18
N LEU A 191 26.93 19.95 10.00
CA LEU A 191 25.94 20.98 9.63
C LEU A 191 26.57 22.29 9.16
N THR A 192 27.48 22.22 8.19
CA THR A 192 28.16 23.43 7.65
C THR A 192 27.33 24.19 6.61
N ASN A 193 26.31 23.57 6.05
CA ASN A 193 25.37 24.13 5.08
C ASN A 193 23.94 23.73 5.46
N ASP A 194 22.94 24.29 4.76
CA ASP A 194 21.55 23.85 4.88
C ASP A 194 21.45 22.37 4.50
N VAL A 195 20.84 21.56 5.37
CA VAL A 195 20.56 20.13 5.15
C VAL A 195 19.06 19.93 5.15
N ALA A 196 18.52 19.28 4.12
CA ALA A 196 17.10 19.00 4.02
C ALA A 196 16.70 17.82 4.92
N LEU A 197 15.59 17.96 5.64
CA LEU A 197 14.92 16.80 6.26
C LEU A 197 14.21 16.01 5.15
N ASP A 198 14.81 14.89 4.76
CA ASP A 198 14.37 14.08 3.61
C ASP A 198 13.74 12.76 4.08
N GLY A 199 12.70 12.87 4.91
CA GLY A 199 11.87 11.73 5.30
C GLY A 199 10.85 11.39 4.21
N SER A 200 10.74 10.11 3.85
CA SER A 200 9.75 9.67 2.86
C SER A 200 9.23 8.28 3.19
N ALA A 201 7.90 8.13 3.17
CA ALA A 201 7.21 6.86 3.31
C ALA A 201 6.06 6.76 2.32
N THR A 202 5.77 5.55 1.87
CA THR A 202 4.64 5.21 1.02
C THR A 202 3.61 4.46 1.86
N LEU A 203 2.34 4.86 1.79
CA LEU A 203 1.23 4.10 2.39
C LEU A 203 0.55 3.30 1.30
N GLU A 204 0.81 1.99 1.26
CA GLU A 204 0.18 1.10 0.29
C GLU A 204 -1.12 0.52 0.88
N LEU A 205 -2.16 0.38 0.05
CA LEU A 205 -3.34 -0.40 0.42
C LEU A 205 -3.15 -1.85 -0.05
N LYS A 206 -3.22 -2.78 0.90
CA LYS A 206 -3.22 -4.21 0.66
C LYS A 206 -4.63 -4.75 0.86
N TYR A 207 -5.24 -5.24 -0.22
CA TYR A 207 -6.49 -5.97 -0.15
C TYR A 207 -6.24 -7.35 0.48
N LEU A 208 -7.13 -7.77 1.41
CA LEU A 208 -6.99 -8.99 2.20
C LEU A 208 -7.97 -10.08 1.74
#